data_AF-A0A7J3CJM1-F1
#
_entry.id   AF-A0A7J3CJM1-F1
#
_cell.length_a   1.000
_cell.length_b   1.000
_cell.length_c   1.000
_cell.angle_alpha   90.00
_cell.angle_beta   90.00
_cell.angle_gamma   90.00
#
_symmetry.space_group_name_H-M   'P 1'
#
loop_
_entity.id
_entity.type
_entity.pdbx_description
1 polymer ?
#
loop_
_entity_poly.entity_id
_entity_poly.type
_entity_poly.pdbx_seq_one_letter_code
_entity_poly.pdbx_strand_id
1 'polypeptide(L)'
;VKEAQRLGIPVFGIVDTNSNPNGIDFVIPANDDATKSVDVILNAMVVAIQEGLEERKVEKIDTEASEAPAVKEKKSRVTKRPRTQKEDEEALKLATYI
;
A
#
# COMPACT_ATOMS: atom_id res chain seq x y z
N VAL A 1 10.34 8.75 -5.70
CA VAL A 1 11.04 8.90 -4.39
C VAL A 1 10.79 10.25 -3.72
N LYS A 2 11.12 11.40 -4.35
CA LYS A 2 10.98 12.73 -3.72
C LYS A 2 9.57 13.08 -3.23
N GLU A 3 8.54 12.67 -3.95
CA GLU A 3 7.14 12.92 -3.55
C GLU A 3 6.73 12.12 -2.31
N ALA A 4 7.12 10.84 -2.25
CA ALA A 4 6.86 9.98 -1.11
C ALA A 4 7.57 10.49 0.16
N GLN A 5 8.82 10.95 0.01
CA GLN A 5 9.57 11.59 1.10
C GLN A 5 8.88 12.85 1.63
N ARG A 6 8.34 13.68 0.73
CA ARG A 6 7.62 14.90 1.14
C ARG A 6 6.35 14.58 1.92
N LEU A 7 5.74 13.43 1.65
CA LEU A 7 4.52 12.95 2.31
C LEU A 7 4.80 12.06 3.53
N GLY A 8 6.08 11.76 3.83
CA GLY A 8 6.45 10.85 4.93
C GLY A 8 5.99 9.41 4.71
N ILE A 9 5.82 9.00 3.45
CA ILE A 9 5.42 7.63 3.11
C ILE A 9 6.70 6.77 3.03
N PRO A 10 6.76 5.62 3.73
CA PRO A 10 7.90 4.72 3.66
C PRO A 10 8.06 4.15 2.25
N VAL A 11 9.28 4.18 1.74
CA VAL A 11 9.62 3.79 0.37
C VAL A 11 10.41 2.49 0.35
N PHE A 12 9.86 1.50 -0.34
CA PHE A 12 10.56 0.29 -0.75
C PHE A 12 11.03 0.46 -2.19
N GLY A 13 12.27 0.11 -2.51
CA GLY A 13 12.84 0.30 -3.85
C GLY A 13 13.78 -0.81 -4.27
N ILE A 14 13.64 -1.26 -5.51
CA ILE A 14 14.58 -2.17 -6.17
C ILE A 14 15.73 -1.34 -6.73
N VAL A 15 16.97 -1.75 -6.48
CA VAL A 15 18.18 -1.01 -6.88
C VAL A 15 19.16 -1.96 -7.56
N ASP A 16 19.51 -1.64 -8.82
CA ASP A 16 20.62 -2.24 -9.56
C ASP A 16 21.87 -1.32 -9.58
N THR A 17 22.94 -1.75 -10.23
CA THR A 17 24.27 -1.11 -10.33
C THR A 17 24.26 0.34 -10.82
N ASN A 18 23.24 0.75 -11.57
CA ASN A 18 23.07 2.10 -12.11
C ASN A 18 22.09 2.96 -11.29
N SER A 19 21.46 2.42 -10.25
CA SER A 19 20.43 3.09 -9.47
C SER A 19 20.98 3.68 -8.17
N ASN A 20 20.48 4.86 -7.79
CA ASN A 20 20.90 5.54 -6.56
C ASN A 20 19.98 5.16 -5.38
N PRO A 21 20.50 4.51 -4.32
CA PRO A 21 19.70 4.11 -3.17
C PRO A 21 19.31 5.29 -2.25
N ASN A 22 19.84 6.50 -2.50
CA ASN A 22 19.57 7.65 -1.64
C ASN A 22 18.08 7.98 -1.61
N GLY A 23 17.51 7.91 -0.42
CA GLY A 23 16.13 8.30 -0.18
C GLY A 23 15.11 7.18 -0.24
N ILE A 24 15.57 5.94 -0.35
CA ILE A 24 14.78 4.72 -0.16
C ILE A 24 14.98 4.24 1.27
N ASP A 25 13.90 3.92 1.98
CA ASP A 25 13.96 3.45 3.37
C ASP A 25 14.34 1.96 3.43
N PHE A 26 13.84 1.18 2.47
CA PHE A 26 14.08 -0.25 2.36
C PHE A 26 14.54 -0.61 0.95
N VAL A 27 15.82 -0.94 0.82
CA VAL A 27 16.46 -1.23 -0.46
C VAL A 27 16.48 -2.74 -0.72
N ILE A 28 16.04 -3.14 -1.92
CA ILE A 28 16.10 -4.51 -2.42
C ILE A 28 17.14 -4.55 -3.55
N PRO A 29 18.33 -5.13 -3.34
CA PRO A 29 19.33 -5.23 -4.39
C PRO A 29 18.90 -6.30 -5.41
N ALA A 30 18.58 -5.90 -6.63
CA ALA A 30 18.24 -6.80 -7.74
C ALA A 30 18.29 -6.07 -9.08
N ASN A 31 18.25 -6.83 -10.17
CA ASN A 31 18.15 -6.30 -11.53
C ASN A 31 16.70 -5.84 -11.80
N ASP A 32 16.51 -4.53 -12.04
CA ASP A 32 15.22 -3.89 -12.32
C ASP A 32 14.86 -3.87 -13.81
N ASP A 33 15.81 -4.07 -14.72
CA ASP A 33 15.59 -4.14 -16.16
C ASP A 33 14.94 -5.47 -16.61
N ALA A 34 15.14 -6.55 -15.84
CA ALA A 34 14.67 -7.87 -16.20
C ALA A 34 13.24 -8.14 -15.69
N THR A 35 12.28 -8.35 -16.61
CA THR A 35 10.88 -8.68 -16.27
C THR A 35 10.77 -9.87 -15.30
N LYS A 36 11.53 -10.94 -15.55
CA LYS A 36 11.55 -12.13 -14.67
C LYS A 36 12.01 -11.81 -13.25
N SER A 37 12.95 -10.89 -13.09
CA SER A 37 13.48 -10.46 -11.79
C SER A 37 12.40 -9.71 -11.01
N VAL A 38 11.78 -8.73 -11.67
CA VAL A 38 10.66 -7.95 -11.12
C VAL A 38 9.49 -8.86 -10.74
N ASP A 39 9.11 -9.80 -11.60
CA ASP A 39 8.02 -10.75 -11.35
C ASP A 39 8.28 -11.59 -10.08
N VAL A 40 9.49 -12.11 -9.91
CA VAL A 40 9.84 -12.91 -8.73
C VAL A 40 9.75 -12.07 -7.45
N ILE A 41 10.27 -10.85 -7.48
CA ILE A 41 10.24 -9.95 -6.32
C ILE A 41 8.81 -9.57 -5.95
N LEU A 42 7.99 -9.19 -6.95
CA LEU A 42 6.60 -8.83 -6.72
C LEU A 42 5.78 -10.01 -6.20
N ASN A 43 5.96 -11.21 -6.76
CA ASN A 43 5.27 -12.40 -6.27
C ASN A 43 5.60 -12.70 -4.80
N ALA A 44 6.89 -12.61 -4.42
CA ALA A 44 7.31 -12.78 -3.04
C ALA A 44 6.69 -11.72 -2.11
N MET A 45 6.63 -10.45 -2.55
CA MET A 45 5.99 -9.37 -1.80
C MET A 45 4.48 -9.58 -1.63
N VAL A 46 3.78 -10.04 -2.68
CA VAL A 46 2.34 -10.31 -2.63
C VAL A 46 2.03 -11.40 -1.61
N VAL A 47 2.79 -12.50 -1.62
CA VAL A 47 2.63 -13.59 -0.66
C VAL A 47 2.85 -13.08 0.77
N ALA A 48 3.94 -12.35 1.02
CA ALA A 48 4.23 -11.80 2.35
C ALA A 48 3.17 -10.80 2.84
N ILE A 49 2.61 -9.98 1.94
CA ILE A 49 1.51 -9.06 2.28
C ILE A 49 0.25 -9.86 2.62
N GLN A 50 -0.04 -10.91 1.86
CA GLN A 50 -1.21 -11.75 2.12
C GLN A 50 -1.11 -12.44 3.49
N GLU A 51 0.03 -13.05 3.79
CA GLU A 51 0.33 -13.66 5.10
C GLU A 51 0.15 -12.62 6.22
N GLY A 52 0.77 -11.44 6.11
CA GLY A 52 0.65 -10.39 7.11
C GLY A 52 -0.77 -9.82 7.26
N LEU A 53 -1.59 -9.85 6.20
CA LEU A 53 -3.01 -9.46 6.27
C LEU A 53 -3.86 -10.54 6.93
N GLU A 54 -3.56 -11.82 6.71
CA GLU A 54 -4.23 -12.95 7.34
C GLU A 54 -3.92 -12.98 8.84
N GLU A 55 -2.65 -12.86 9.23
CA GLU A 55 -2.23 -12.73 10.63
C GLU A 55 -2.91 -11.55 11.34
N ARG A 56 -2.92 -10.36 10.73
CA ARG A 56 -3.62 -9.20 11.30
C ARG A 56 -5.13 -9.38 11.44
N LYS A 57 -5.76 -10.19 10.58
CA LYS A 57 -7.19 -10.49 10.72
C LYS A 57 -7.42 -11.41 11.92
N VAL A 58 -6.58 -12.42 12.09
CA VAL A 58 -6.64 -13.33 13.24
C VAL A 58 -6.41 -12.56 14.55
N GLU A 59 -5.38 -11.70 14.62
CA GLU A 59 -5.12 -10.87 15.80
C GLU A 59 -6.29 -9.95 16.14
N LYS A 60 -6.93 -9.34 15.13
CA LYS A 60 -8.09 -8.46 15.36
C LYS A 60 -9.31 -9.22 15.87
N ILE A 61 -9.54 -10.46 15.42
CA ILE A 61 -10.65 -11.30 15.90
C ILE A 61 -10.43 -11.70 17.36
N ASP A 62 -9.20 -12.06 17.74
CA ASP A 62 -8.87 -12.36 19.15
C ASP A 62 -8.92 -11.10 20.05
N THR A 63 -8.56 -9.94 19.50
CA THR A 63 -8.65 -8.67 20.24
C THR A 63 -10.10 -8.20 20.42
N GLU A 64 -10.97 -8.33 19.40
CA GLU A 64 -12.40 -8.00 19.51
C GLU A 64 -13.18 -8.96 20.41
N ALA A 65 -12.75 -10.22 20.55
CA ALA A 65 -13.34 -11.15 21.51
C ALA A 65 -13.01 -10.82 22.98
N SER A 66 -12.06 -9.91 23.24
CA SER A 66 -11.61 -9.55 24.60
C SER A 66 -12.00 -8.15 25.09
N GLU A 67 -12.63 -7.28 24.29
CA GLU A 67 -13.03 -5.92 24.74
C GLU A 67 -14.47 -5.53 24.37
N ALA A 68 -15.32 -5.41 25.40
CA ALA A 68 -16.58 -4.64 25.40
C ALA A 68 -16.36 -3.26 26.07
N PRO A 69 -17.18 -2.23 25.77
CA PRO A 69 -16.70 -0.95 25.23
C PRO A 69 -16.39 0.15 26.27
N ALA A 70 -15.39 0.98 25.98
CA ALA A 70 -15.20 2.30 26.60
C ALA A 70 -14.93 3.38 25.54
N VAL A 71 -15.97 4.12 25.20
CA VAL A 71 -15.91 5.30 24.32
C VAL A 71 -15.34 6.50 25.10
N LYS A 72 -14.29 7.15 24.57
CA LYS A 72 -14.10 8.61 24.65
C LYS A 72 -13.43 9.16 23.38
N GLU A 73 -14.27 9.72 22.50
CA GLU A 73 -13.89 10.67 21.45
C GLU A 73 -13.46 12.04 22.03
N LYS A 74 -12.53 12.75 21.36
CA LYS A 74 -12.75 14.00 20.57
C LYS A 74 -11.42 14.73 20.25
N LYS A 75 -11.03 14.78 18.96
CA LYS A 75 -11.12 15.91 17.97
C LYS A 75 -9.95 16.92 18.06
N SER A 76 -9.24 17.27 16.98
CA SER A 76 -9.68 17.93 15.71
C SER A 76 -8.45 18.08 14.76
N ARG A 77 -8.45 18.36 13.44
CA ARG A 77 -9.42 18.83 12.43
C ARG A 77 -8.74 18.67 11.03
N VAL A 78 -9.27 17.91 10.04
CA VAL A 78 -10.02 18.37 8.81
C VAL A 78 -9.10 18.76 7.62
N THR A 79 -9.20 18.23 6.38
CA THR A 79 -10.37 18.11 5.48
C THR A 79 -10.41 16.88 4.56
N LYS A 80 -11.63 16.32 4.44
CA LYS A 80 -12.18 15.32 3.50
C LYS A 80 -11.95 15.59 1.99
N ARG A 81 -11.96 14.52 1.18
CA ARG A 81 -12.94 14.30 0.08
C ARG A 81 -13.06 12.79 -0.23
N PRO A 82 -14.25 12.16 -0.13
CA PRO A 82 -14.49 10.84 -0.70
C PRO A 82 -14.84 10.99 -2.19
N ARG A 83 -14.14 10.29 -3.08
CA ARG A 83 -14.57 10.14 -4.48
C ARG A 83 -15.74 9.16 -4.50
N THR A 84 -16.89 9.65 -4.94
CA THR A 84 -18.14 8.92 -4.95
C THR A 84 -18.10 7.89 -6.07
N GLN A 85 -18.47 6.64 -5.76
CA GLN A 85 -18.50 5.46 -6.65
C GLN A 85 -19.27 5.64 -7.99
N LYS A 86 -19.95 6.77 -8.18
CA LYS A 86 -20.67 7.10 -9.42
C LYS A 86 -19.75 7.55 -10.56
N GLU A 87 -18.60 8.18 -10.25
CA GLU A 87 -17.68 8.68 -11.29
C GLU A 87 -16.94 7.52 -11.99
N ASP A 88 -16.58 6.47 -11.24
CA ASP A 88 -15.88 5.30 -11.79
C ASP A 88 -16.81 4.44 -12.66
N GLU A 89 -18.10 4.34 -12.30
CA GLU A 89 -19.09 3.57 -13.05
C GLU A 89 -19.49 4.26 -14.37
N GLU A 90 -19.54 5.60 -14.38
CA GLU A 90 -19.79 6.40 -15.59
C GLU A 90 -18.60 6.38 -16.56
N ALA A 91 -17.37 6.44 -16.03
CA ALA A 91 -16.15 6.32 -16.81
C ALA A 91 -16.01 4.93 -17.47
N LEU A 92 -16.40 3.86 -16.77
CA LEU A 92 -16.42 2.49 -17.32
C LEU A 92 -17.42 2.33 -18.46
N LYS A 93 -18.60 2.96 -18.35
CA LYS A 93 -19.63 2.91 -19.41
C LYS A 93 -19.20 3.68 -20.66
N LEU A 94 -18.51 4.82 -20.50
CA LEU A 94 -18.03 5.62 -21.63
C LEU A 94 -16.89 4.93 -22.39
N ALA A 95 -15.99 4.25 -21.68
CA ALA A 95 -14.87 3.54 -22.28
C ALA A 95 -15.28 2.26 -23.05
N THR A 96 -16.46 1.71 -22.76
CA THR A 96 -16.97 0.50 -23.42
C THR A 96 -17.70 0.79 -24.74
N TYR A 97 -17.95 2.07 -25.08
CA TYR A 97 -18.72 2.49 -26.26
C TYR A 97 -17.88 3.15 -27.37
N ILE A 98 -16.58 2.86 -27.44
CA ILE A 98 -15.71 3.15 -28.60
C ILE A 98 -15.24 1.82 -29.16
#